data_AF-A0AAE0TGF8-F1
#
_entry.id   AF-A0AAE0TGF8-F1
#
_cell.length_a   1.000
_cell.length_b   1.000
_cell.length_c   1.000
_cell.angle_alpha   90.00
_cell.angle_beta   90.00
_cell.angle_gamma   90.00
#
_symmetry.space_group_name_H-M   'P 1'
#
loop_
_entity.id
_entity.type
_entity.pdbx_description
1 polymer ?
#
loop_
_entity_poly.entity_id
_entity_poly.type
_entity_poly.pdbx_seq_one_letter_code
_entity_poly.pdbx_strand_id
1 'polypeptide(L)'
;MRSANKLAIPALLVSILLFLYIYLRERGNSRRMEVRDSLFKVNGLPALVDTLQLVSTNSNTTSGVDKEALLQHLSERYGPVSFVGIGPRNINLTPEEENRAATCLQNAVRDRDNNGSRFWGKNEHVRRTHHTYLKNENAVLIEAGGNKGNDAYEFVKLYNPRYIILEPLEEYTNILKEKFKNNSRVTVVNVGLGIKNEVVMVNIEGNNACATSKFSGANGKTPLYITNATEFLMKLGVGLFNVDLLTMNCEGCEFEALETILSTNLINYIKNIQFATHSTLKGLENPLGRYCKIQELLRRTHKPTYQYRFIWESWRRDDLL
;
A
#
# COMPACT_ATOMS: atom_id res chain seq x y z
N MET A 1 11.02 -22.09 -38.62
CA MET A 1 10.93 -22.50 -37.20
C MET A 1 10.84 -21.25 -36.35
N ARG A 2 9.67 -20.95 -35.78
CA ARG A 2 9.44 -19.76 -34.93
C ARG A 2 9.85 -20.09 -33.49
N SER A 3 10.72 -19.26 -32.91
CA SER A 3 11.09 -19.33 -31.48
C SER A 3 9.89 -18.90 -30.63
N ALA A 4 9.41 -19.80 -29.78
CA ALA A 4 8.39 -19.48 -28.79
C ALA A 4 9.02 -18.64 -27.66
N ASN A 5 8.59 -17.37 -27.57
CA ASN A 5 8.79 -16.53 -26.39
C ASN A 5 8.16 -17.23 -25.18
N LYS A 6 8.99 -17.67 -24.22
CA LYS A 6 8.50 -18.09 -22.90
C LYS A 6 7.93 -16.86 -22.20
N LEU A 7 6.62 -16.87 -21.92
CA LEU A 7 5.96 -15.92 -21.04
C LEU A 7 6.62 -16.02 -19.65
N ALA A 8 7.38 -15.00 -19.26
CA ALA A 8 7.86 -14.86 -17.89
C ALA A 8 6.66 -14.52 -17.00
N ILE A 9 6.19 -15.49 -16.21
CA ILE A 9 5.22 -15.22 -15.13
C ILE A 9 5.94 -14.37 -14.07
N PRO A 10 5.41 -13.21 -13.65
CA PRO A 10 6.03 -12.45 -12.57
C PRO A 10 6.01 -13.31 -11.31
N ALA A 11 7.17 -13.57 -10.71
CA ALA A 11 7.34 -14.35 -9.48
C ALA A 11 6.47 -13.85 -8.29
N LEU A 12 5.99 -12.61 -8.39
CA LEU A 12 5.02 -11.99 -7.49
C LEU A 12 3.66 -12.72 -7.49
N LEU A 13 3.17 -13.17 -8.65
CA LEU A 13 1.86 -13.84 -8.77
C LEU A 13 1.85 -15.20 -8.07
N VAL A 14 2.93 -15.96 -8.20
CA VAL A 14 3.09 -17.28 -7.55
C VAL A 14 3.18 -17.12 -6.03
N SER A 15 3.88 -16.09 -5.56
CA SER A 15 4.03 -15.79 -4.13
C SER A 15 2.72 -15.33 -3.48
N ILE A 16 1.93 -14.53 -4.20
CA ILE A 16 0.60 -14.07 -3.78
C ILE A 16 -0.38 -15.25 -3.63
N LEU A 17 -0.39 -16.18 -4.59
CA LEU A 17 -1.30 -17.33 -4.56
C LEU A 17 -0.96 -18.34 -3.45
N LEU A 18 0.33 -18.55 -3.19
CA LEU A 18 0.79 -19.46 -2.14
C LEU A 18 0.49 -18.91 -0.74
N PHE A 19 0.59 -17.60 -0.55
CA PHE A 19 0.20 -16.93 0.69
C PHE A 19 -1.32 -16.91 0.89
N LEU A 20 -2.11 -16.68 -0.16
CA LEU A 20 -3.58 -16.77 -0.06
C LEU A 20 -4.01 -18.15 0.46
N TYR A 21 -3.34 -19.21 -0.01
CA TYR A 21 -3.58 -20.58 0.44
C TYR A 21 -3.22 -20.79 1.93
N ILE A 22 -2.08 -20.25 2.39
CA ILE A 22 -1.63 -20.35 3.79
C ILE A 22 -2.54 -19.52 4.72
N TYR A 23 -2.83 -18.28 4.34
CA TYR A 23 -3.64 -17.33 5.11
C TYR A 23 -5.08 -17.82 5.31
N LEU A 24 -5.70 -18.41 4.30
CA LEU A 24 -7.06 -18.95 4.40
C LEU A 24 -7.13 -20.22 5.26
N ARG A 25 -6.03 -20.99 5.34
CA ARG A 25 -5.93 -22.21 6.15
C ARG A 25 -5.75 -21.93 7.65
N GLU A 26 -4.95 -20.92 8.00
CA GLU A 26 -4.65 -20.58 9.40
C GLU A 26 -5.82 -19.98 10.17
N ARG A 27 -6.83 -19.40 9.50
CA ARG A 27 -8.04 -18.86 10.14
C ARG A 27 -9.20 -19.85 10.32
N GLY A 28 -8.98 -21.15 10.10
CA GLY A 28 -9.96 -22.19 10.44
C GLY A 28 -11.27 -22.14 9.64
N ASN A 29 -11.31 -21.45 8.50
CA ASN A 29 -12.49 -21.41 7.64
C ASN A 29 -12.52 -22.66 6.75
N SER A 30 -12.78 -23.81 7.36
CA SER A 30 -12.99 -25.11 6.72
C SER A 30 -14.37 -25.18 6.04
N ARG A 31 -14.76 -24.18 5.24
CA ARG A 31 -15.83 -24.37 4.25
C ARG A 31 -15.18 -24.54 2.90
N ARG A 32 -15.36 -25.74 2.32
CA ARG A 32 -14.99 -26.08 0.95
C ARG A 32 -15.33 -24.89 0.05
N MET A 33 -14.29 -24.24 -0.47
CA MET A 33 -14.48 -23.35 -1.59
C MET A 33 -14.61 -24.27 -2.81
N GLU A 34 -15.84 -24.56 -3.23
CA GLU A 34 -16.08 -24.78 -4.65
C GLU A 34 -15.66 -23.48 -5.32
N VAL A 35 -14.51 -23.52 -6.00
CA VAL A 35 -14.05 -22.44 -6.86
C VAL A 35 -15.06 -22.35 -8.00
N ARG A 36 -16.14 -21.60 -7.82
CA ARG A 36 -17.04 -21.27 -8.92
C ARG A 36 -16.31 -20.27 -9.82
N ASP A 37 -16.25 -20.64 -11.09
CA ASP A 37 -15.51 -20.11 -12.25
C ASP A 37 -15.58 -18.59 -12.56
N SER A 38 -16.01 -17.72 -11.66
CA SER A 38 -16.30 -16.32 -11.99
C SER A 38 -15.22 -15.29 -11.65
N LEU A 39 -14.12 -15.65 -10.95
CA LEU A 39 -13.08 -14.69 -10.53
C LEU A 39 -11.79 -14.69 -11.36
N PHE A 40 -11.66 -15.58 -12.35
CA PHE A 40 -10.44 -15.68 -13.17
C PHE A 40 -10.76 -15.84 -14.66
N LYS A 41 -11.40 -14.83 -15.27
CA LYS A 41 -11.24 -14.57 -16.71
C LYS A 41 -10.14 -13.54 -16.93
N VAL A 42 -8.93 -13.86 -16.47
CA VAL A 42 -7.71 -13.21 -16.97
C VAL A 42 -7.14 -14.15 -18.03
N ASN A 43 -7.38 -13.81 -19.30
CA ASN A 43 -6.89 -14.59 -20.42
C ASN A 43 -5.36 -14.69 -20.37
N GLY A 44 -4.82 -15.90 -20.15
CA GLY A 44 -3.40 -16.17 -20.44
C GLY A 44 -2.59 -17.03 -19.45
N LEU A 45 -3.15 -18.01 -18.73
CA LEU A 45 -2.34 -18.87 -17.85
C LEU A 45 -2.61 -20.38 -18.02
N PRO A 46 -1.98 -21.05 -19.02
CA PRO A 46 -1.86 -22.51 -19.06
C PRO A 46 -0.85 -23.06 -18.03
N ALA A 47 0.07 -22.23 -17.51
CA ALA A 47 1.16 -22.67 -16.62
C ALA A 47 0.84 -22.65 -15.12
N LEU A 48 -0.39 -22.25 -14.74
CA LEU A 48 -0.86 -22.30 -13.35
C LEU A 48 -1.23 -23.73 -12.92
N VAL A 49 -1.63 -24.57 -13.88
CA VAL A 49 -2.10 -25.95 -13.62
C VAL A 49 -0.95 -26.89 -13.26
N ASP A 50 0.23 -26.70 -13.86
CA ASP A 50 1.39 -27.58 -13.60
C ASP A 50 2.04 -27.33 -12.23
N THR A 51 2.00 -26.08 -11.74
CA THR A 51 2.54 -25.75 -10.39
C THR A 51 1.60 -26.23 -9.28
N LEU A 52 0.29 -26.29 -9.56
CA LEU A 52 -0.71 -26.89 -8.67
C LEU A 52 -0.68 -28.43 -8.71
N GLN A 53 -0.21 -29.06 -9.80
CA GLN A 53 -0.04 -30.52 -9.87
C GLN A 53 1.12 -31.06 -9.03
N LEU A 54 2.13 -30.25 -8.72
CA LEU A 54 3.15 -30.57 -7.71
C LEU A 54 2.57 -30.57 -6.28
N VAL A 55 1.41 -29.95 -6.07
CA VAL A 55 0.67 -29.97 -4.79
C VAL A 55 -0.32 -31.14 -4.73
N SER A 56 -0.57 -31.87 -5.84
CA SER A 56 -1.61 -32.90 -5.88
C SER A 56 -1.22 -34.25 -6.49
N THR A 57 0.04 -34.69 -6.40
CA THR A 57 0.41 -36.04 -6.83
C THR A 57 1.39 -36.73 -5.88
N ASN A 58 0.88 -37.18 -4.72
CA ASN A 58 0.78 -38.62 -4.39
C ASN A 58 0.46 -38.88 -2.90
N SER A 59 -0.52 -39.78 -2.71
CA SER A 59 -0.84 -40.58 -1.52
C SER A 59 -1.59 -39.91 -0.35
N ASN A 60 -2.92 -40.11 -0.34
CA ASN A 60 -3.78 -40.59 0.75
C ASN A 60 -3.44 -40.29 2.24
N THR A 61 -2.72 -39.23 2.55
CA THR A 61 -2.46 -38.78 3.91
C THR A 61 -2.72 -37.28 4.02
N THR A 62 -3.60 -36.93 4.94
CA THR A 62 -3.85 -35.56 5.36
C THR A 62 -2.63 -35.00 6.10
N SER A 63 -1.63 -34.50 5.37
CA SER A 63 -0.51 -33.71 5.91
C SER A 63 0.07 -32.90 4.77
N GLY A 64 -0.17 -31.59 4.69
CA GLY A 64 0.74 -30.62 5.29
C GLY A 64 1.72 -30.16 4.22
N VAL A 65 1.67 -28.88 3.80
CA VAL A 65 2.74 -28.32 2.98
C VAL A 65 3.99 -28.37 3.84
N ASP A 66 5.06 -28.97 3.33
CA ASP A 66 6.36 -28.98 4.01
C ASP A 66 6.88 -27.53 4.09
N LYS A 67 6.73 -26.95 5.28
CA LYS A 67 7.10 -25.58 5.59
C LYS A 67 8.59 -25.36 5.45
N GLU A 68 9.40 -26.38 5.71
CA GLU A 68 10.86 -26.29 5.58
C GLU A 68 11.27 -26.27 4.12
N ALA A 69 10.68 -27.12 3.28
CA ALA A 69 10.92 -27.12 1.84
C ALA A 69 10.53 -25.78 1.19
N LEU A 70 9.42 -25.16 1.62
CA LEU A 70 9.00 -23.86 1.13
C LEU A 70 9.92 -22.73 1.58
N LEU A 71 10.27 -22.69 2.87
CA LEU A 71 11.19 -21.68 3.41
C LEU A 71 12.58 -21.81 2.78
N GLN A 72 13.03 -23.04 2.50
CA GLN A 72 14.27 -23.31 1.79
C GLN A 72 14.20 -22.80 0.34
N HIS A 73 13.13 -23.08 -0.40
CA HIS A 73 12.95 -22.57 -1.76
C HIS A 73 12.91 -21.03 -1.82
N LEU A 74 12.22 -20.40 -0.86
CA LEU A 74 12.20 -18.94 -0.73
C LEU A 74 13.58 -18.40 -0.32
N SER A 75 14.30 -19.11 0.57
CA SER A 75 15.62 -18.71 1.04
C SER A 75 16.70 -18.82 -0.05
N GLU A 76 16.63 -19.84 -0.90
CA GLU A 76 17.53 -20.02 -2.04
C GLU A 76 17.31 -18.96 -3.11
N ARG A 77 16.06 -18.50 -3.29
CA ARG A 77 15.69 -17.53 -4.32
C ARG A 77 15.77 -16.07 -3.87
N TYR A 78 15.57 -15.80 -2.58
CA TYR A 78 15.44 -14.44 -2.03
C TYR A 78 16.34 -14.15 -0.82
N GLY A 79 17.17 -15.10 -0.38
CA GLY A 79 17.96 -15.00 0.86
C GLY A 79 17.15 -15.38 2.11
N PRO A 80 17.76 -15.44 3.31
CA PRO A 80 17.12 -15.93 4.54
C PRO A 80 15.75 -15.28 4.79
N VAL A 81 14.67 -16.07 4.74
CA VAL A 81 13.30 -15.59 4.95
C VAL A 81 12.81 -16.00 6.33
N SER A 82 12.85 -15.09 7.31
CA SER A 82 12.14 -15.27 8.59
C SER A 82 10.79 -14.55 8.54
N PHE A 83 9.71 -15.25 8.21
CA PHE A 83 8.37 -14.68 8.34
C PHE A 83 7.89 -14.82 9.78
N VAL A 84 7.95 -13.72 10.55
CA VAL A 84 7.54 -13.70 11.97
C VAL A 84 6.01 -13.64 12.15
N GLY A 85 5.24 -13.73 11.05
CA GLY A 85 3.79 -13.51 11.07
C GLY A 85 3.44 -12.03 11.16
N ILE A 86 2.27 -11.66 10.63
CA ILE A 86 1.73 -10.30 10.80
C ILE A 86 0.78 -10.30 12.00
N GLY A 87 1.10 -9.47 12.98
CA GLY A 87 0.40 -9.41 14.26
C GLY A 87 0.19 -7.97 14.75
N PRO A 88 -0.68 -7.78 15.75
CA PRO A 88 -0.98 -6.46 16.29
C PRO A 88 0.22 -5.84 17.00
N ARG A 89 0.27 -4.50 17.02
CA ARG A 89 1.20 -3.67 17.77
C ARG A 89 0.46 -2.89 18.83
N ASN A 90 1.15 -2.58 19.94
CA ASN A 90 0.65 -1.61 20.90
C ASN A 90 0.58 -0.22 20.25
N ILE A 91 -0.62 0.38 20.21
CA ILE A 91 -0.87 1.72 19.67
C ILE A 91 -1.14 2.77 20.76
N ASN A 92 -1.06 2.38 22.03
CA ASN A 92 -1.15 3.31 23.15
C ASN A 92 0.17 4.05 23.27
N LEU A 93 0.08 5.38 23.43
CA LEU A 93 1.23 6.23 23.65
C LEU A 93 1.70 6.08 25.09
N THR A 94 3.02 6.10 25.29
CA THR A 94 3.64 6.28 26.60
C THR A 94 3.43 7.73 27.07
N PRO A 95 3.56 8.03 28.38
CA PRO A 95 3.42 9.40 28.87
C PRO A 95 4.34 10.42 28.17
N GLU A 96 5.54 9.99 27.77
CA GLU A 96 6.49 10.83 27.04
C GLU A 96 6.02 11.12 25.61
N GLU A 97 5.52 10.10 24.90
CA GLU A 97 4.91 10.25 23.57
C GLU A 97 3.64 11.10 23.63
N GLU A 98 2.81 10.95 24.66
CA GLU A 98 1.64 11.80 24.89
C GLU A 98 2.02 13.26 25.04
N ASN A 99 3.08 13.57 25.79
CA ASN A 99 3.58 14.93 25.96
C ASN A 99 4.08 15.53 24.62
N ARG A 100 4.79 14.74 23.81
CA ARG A 100 5.22 15.16 22.46
C ARG A 100 4.03 15.34 21.51
N ALA A 101 3.04 14.45 21.56
CA ALA A 101 1.82 14.57 20.78
C ALA A 101 1.01 15.83 21.18
N ALA A 102 0.94 16.15 22.48
CA ALA A 102 0.33 17.39 22.97
C ALA A 102 1.08 18.63 22.45
N THR A 103 2.41 18.60 22.48
CA THR A 103 3.25 19.68 21.90
C THR A 103 3.04 19.80 20.39
N CYS A 104 2.90 18.69 19.67
CA CYS A 104 2.54 18.68 18.25
C CYS A 104 1.19 19.37 18.02
N LEU A 105 0.18 19.04 18.83
CA LEU A 105 -1.17 19.57 18.70
C LEU A 105 -1.22 21.08 18.98
N GLN A 106 -0.53 21.55 20.02
CA GLN A 106 -0.43 22.97 20.35
C GLN A 106 0.14 23.81 19.20
N ASN A 107 1.09 23.25 18.45
CA ASN A 107 1.76 23.92 17.34
C ASN A 107 1.09 23.66 15.97
N ALA A 108 0.04 22.83 15.90
CA ALA A 108 -0.44 22.26 14.66
C ALA A 108 -0.88 23.30 13.62
N VAL A 109 -1.69 24.27 14.02
CA VAL A 109 -2.18 25.33 13.13
C VAL A 109 -1.02 26.16 12.60
N ARG A 110 -0.12 26.60 13.48
CA ARG A 110 1.07 27.38 13.11
C ARG A 110 1.97 26.60 12.16
N ASP A 111 2.23 25.34 12.44
CA ASP A 111 3.11 24.50 11.62
C ASP A 111 2.50 24.29 10.22
N ARG A 112 1.20 24.01 10.12
CA ARG A 112 0.49 23.91 8.84
C ARG A 112 0.60 25.19 8.03
N ASP A 113 0.27 26.33 8.64
CA ASP A 113 0.20 27.61 7.96
C ASP A 113 1.60 28.06 7.48
N ASN A 114 2.64 27.84 8.30
CA ASN A 114 4.02 28.15 7.95
C ASN A 114 4.60 27.23 6.87
N ASN A 115 4.18 25.96 6.82
CA ASN A 115 4.76 24.98 5.91
C ASN A 115 4.08 24.97 4.54
N GLY A 116 2.81 25.37 4.43
CA GLY A 116 2.06 25.33 3.18
C GLY A 116 2.73 26.14 2.06
N SER A 117 2.97 27.43 2.31
CA SER A 117 3.62 28.31 1.33
C SER A 117 5.06 27.90 1.02
N ARG A 118 5.79 27.38 2.01
CA ARG A 118 7.17 26.89 1.82
C ARG A 118 7.20 25.66 0.92
N PHE A 119 6.26 24.73 1.09
CA PHE A 119 6.19 23.52 0.29
C PHE A 119 5.77 23.84 -1.14
N TRP A 120 4.57 24.40 -1.31
CA TRP A 120 3.97 24.66 -2.63
C TRP A 120 4.69 25.75 -3.42
N GLY A 121 5.44 26.65 -2.76
CA GLY A 121 6.15 27.73 -3.43
C GLY A 121 7.42 27.31 -4.16
N LYS A 122 8.29 26.51 -3.52
CA LYS A 122 9.61 26.16 -4.09
C LYS A 122 10.01 24.71 -3.90
N ASN A 123 9.41 24.01 -2.94
CA ASN A 123 9.92 22.72 -2.47
C ASN A 123 9.07 21.53 -2.90
N GLU A 124 7.95 21.73 -3.60
CA GLU A 124 7.05 20.63 -3.99
C GLU A 124 7.76 19.52 -4.78
N HIS A 125 8.81 19.84 -5.53
CA HIS A 125 9.58 18.85 -6.29
C HIS A 125 10.19 17.76 -5.41
N VAL A 126 10.46 18.05 -4.12
CA VAL A 126 11.07 17.10 -3.17
C VAL A 126 10.26 15.82 -3.02
N ARG A 127 8.92 15.89 -3.15
CA ARG A 127 8.02 14.74 -3.05
C ARG A 127 8.18 13.70 -4.16
N ARG A 128 8.95 14.05 -5.20
CA ARG A 128 9.30 13.16 -6.32
C ARG A 128 10.80 12.89 -6.35
N THR A 129 11.64 13.88 -6.05
CA THR A 129 13.10 13.79 -6.23
C THR A 129 13.87 13.22 -5.05
N HIS A 130 13.28 13.15 -3.85
CA HIS A 130 13.96 12.67 -2.64
C HIS A 130 14.26 11.16 -2.65
N HIS A 131 13.61 10.38 -3.53
CA HIS A 131 13.52 8.93 -3.45
C HIS A 131 14.60 8.19 -4.26
N THR A 132 15.87 8.58 -4.11
CA THR A 132 16.98 8.01 -4.92
C THR A 132 17.16 6.50 -4.75
N TYR A 133 16.69 5.92 -3.65
CA TYR A 133 16.65 4.48 -3.40
C TYR A 133 15.72 3.71 -4.37
N LEU A 134 14.80 4.39 -5.06
CA LEU A 134 13.96 3.80 -6.11
C LEU A 134 14.71 3.52 -7.42
N LYS A 135 15.96 3.99 -7.58
CA LYS A 135 16.78 3.67 -8.76
C LYS A 135 17.14 2.17 -8.86
N ASN A 136 16.91 1.40 -7.80
CA ASN A 136 17.02 -0.05 -7.84
C ASN A 136 15.93 -0.63 -8.76
N GLU A 137 16.32 -1.42 -9.75
CA GLU A 137 15.40 -2.02 -10.74
C GLU A 137 14.36 -2.98 -10.15
N ASN A 138 14.55 -3.43 -8.91
CA ASN A 138 13.60 -4.28 -8.19
C ASN A 138 12.79 -3.50 -7.14
N ALA A 139 12.96 -2.18 -7.05
CA ALA A 139 12.25 -1.36 -6.09
C ALA A 139 10.74 -1.45 -6.28
N VAL A 140 10.01 -1.63 -5.17
CA VAL A 140 8.54 -1.68 -5.16
C VAL A 140 8.00 -0.35 -4.62
N LEU A 141 7.21 0.32 -5.43
CA LEU A 141 6.50 1.55 -5.10
C LEU A 141 4.99 1.28 -5.07
N ILE A 142 4.34 1.67 -3.97
CA ILE A 142 2.88 1.65 -3.85
C ILE A 142 2.42 3.09 -3.65
N GLU A 143 1.48 3.55 -4.47
CA GLU A 143 0.83 4.86 -4.33
C GLU A 143 -0.65 4.70 -4.03
N ALA A 144 -1.13 5.29 -2.95
CA ALA A 144 -2.56 5.45 -2.68
C ALA A 144 -3.02 6.86 -3.06
N GLY A 145 -3.97 6.96 -3.99
CA GLY A 145 -4.45 8.22 -4.56
C GLY A 145 -3.75 8.60 -5.86
N GLY A 146 -3.80 7.71 -6.86
CA GLY A 146 -3.12 7.92 -8.15
C GLY A 146 -3.65 9.09 -8.99
N ASN A 147 -4.92 9.46 -8.84
CA ASN A 147 -5.61 10.49 -9.62
C ASN A 147 -5.28 10.35 -11.13
N LYS A 148 -4.95 11.42 -11.85
CA LYS A 148 -4.54 11.40 -13.28
C LYS A 148 -3.09 10.94 -13.50
N GLY A 149 -2.41 10.52 -12.43
CA GLY A 149 -1.05 9.98 -12.48
C GLY A 149 0.01 11.02 -12.77
N ASN A 150 -0.13 12.24 -12.25
CA ASN A 150 0.90 13.28 -12.40
C ASN A 150 2.17 12.89 -11.65
N ASP A 151 2.03 12.41 -10.41
CA ASP A 151 3.17 11.91 -9.62
C ASP A 151 3.66 10.57 -10.15
N ALA A 152 2.73 9.68 -10.48
CA ALA A 152 3.05 8.41 -11.10
C ALA A 152 3.92 8.56 -12.36
N TYR A 153 3.60 9.53 -13.21
CA TYR A 153 4.38 9.81 -14.42
C TYR A 153 5.83 10.22 -14.08
N GLU A 154 6.01 11.10 -13.09
CA GLU A 154 7.34 11.55 -12.68
C GLU A 154 8.13 10.43 -11.99
N PHE A 155 7.50 9.61 -11.15
CA PHE A 155 8.14 8.44 -10.55
C PHE A 155 8.59 7.42 -11.60
N VAL A 156 7.76 7.15 -12.62
CA VAL A 156 8.13 6.28 -13.75
C VAL A 156 9.31 6.88 -14.52
N LYS A 157 9.28 8.18 -14.80
CA LYS A 157 10.35 8.89 -15.54
C LYS A 157 11.68 8.90 -14.79
N LEU A 158 11.65 9.15 -13.48
CA LEU A 158 12.86 9.31 -12.65
C LEU A 158 13.47 7.96 -12.24
N TYR A 159 12.63 6.94 -11.99
CA TYR A 159 13.08 5.70 -11.34
C TYR A 159 12.57 4.42 -12.01
N ASN A 160 11.44 4.48 -12.72
CA ASN A 160 10.77 3.32 -13.33
C ASN A 160 10.65 2.08 -12.39
N PRO A 161 10.09 2.22 -11.17
CA PRO A 161 10.03 1.12 -10.21
C PRO A 161 8.99 0.05 -10.64
N ARG A 162 8.88 -1.04 -9.86
CA ARG A 162 7.68 -1.90 -9.90
C ARG A 162 6.58 -1.15 -9.16
N TYR A 163 5.61 -0.63 -9.89
CA TYR A 163 4.73 0.42 -9.41
C TYR A 163 3.29 -0.07 -9.33
N ILE A 164 2.72 -0.08 -8.13
CA ILE A 164 1.31 -0.35 -7.89
C ILE A 164 0.61 0.97 -7.55
N ILE A 165 -0.34 1.38 -8.39
CA ILE A 165 -1.12 2.60 -8.21
C ILE A 165 -2.54 2.21 -7.78
N LEU A 166 -2.98 2.75 -6.65
CA LEU A 166 -4.31 2.54 -6.10
C LEU A 166 -5.14 3.80 -6.31
N GLU A 167 -6.25 3.67 -7.02
CA GLU A 167 -7.16 4.76 -7.32
C GLU A 167 -8.62 4.30 -7.17
N PRO A 168 -9.38 4.80 -6.18
CA PRO A 168 -10.73 4.31 -5.93
C PRO A 168 -11.76 4.77 -6.97
N LEU A 169 -11.53 5.85 -7.72
CA LEU A 169 -12.44 6.31 -8.78
C LEU A 169 -12.20 5.53 -10.08
N GLU A 170 -13.26 4.90 -10.59
CA GLU A 170 -13.18 4.07 -11.81
C GLU A 170 -12.72 4.89 -13.03
N GLU A 171 -13.24 6.11 -13.20
CA GLU A 171 -12.83 7.01 -14.28
C GLU A 171 -11.31 7.26 -14.27
N TYR A 172 -10.75 7.53 -13.09
CA TYR A 172 -9.32 7.85 -12.92
C TYR A 172 -8.46 6.58 -13.05
N THR A 173 -8.96 5.45 -12.57
CA THR A 173 -8.35 4.13 -12.85
C THR A 173 -8.23 3.88 -14.35
N ASN A 174 -9.27 4.17 -15.13
CA ASN A 174 -9.27 3.97 -16.58
C ASN A 174 -8.27 4.91 -17.27
N ILE A 175 -8.20 6.18 -16.84
CA ILE A 175 -7.18 7.14 -17.30
C ILE A 175 -5.77 6.61 -17.04
N LEU A 176 -5.50 6.12 -15.83
CA LEU A 176 -4.20 5.58 -15.45
C LEU A 176 -3.84 4.32 -16.25
N LYS A 177 -4.78 3.40 -16.43
CA LYS A 177 -4.59 2.17 -17.23
C LYS A 177 -4.21 2.51 -18.66
N GLU A 178 -4.91 3.45 -19.30
CA GLU A 178 -4.58 3.89 -20.65
C GLU A 178 -3.22 4.59 -20.70
N LYS A 179 -2.94 5.48 -19.74
CA LYS A 179 -1.66 6.22 -19.63
C LYS A 179 -0.45 5.29 -19.53
N PHE A 180 -0.57 4.20 -18.79
CA PHE A 180 0.53 3.26 -18.52
C PHE A 180 0.40 1.91 -19.24
N LYS A 181 -0.48 1.78 -20.23
CA LYS A 181 -0.77 0.50 -20.93
C LYS A 181 0.46 -0.21 -21.52
N ASN A 182 1.48 0.57 -21.90
CA ASN A 182 2.72 0.06 -22.49
C ASN A 182 3.85 -0.13 -21.47
N ASN A 183 3.63 0.16 -20.18
CA ASN A 183 4.61 -0.06 -19.12
C ASN A 183 4.19 -1.27 -18.27
N SER A 184 4.76 -2.44 -18.56
CA SER A 184 4.49 -3.69 -17.83
C SER A 184 4.92 -3.67 -16.35
N ARG A 185 5.66 -2.64 -15.92
CA ARG A 185 6.06 -2.46 -14.52
C ARG A 185 5.03 -1.69 -13.71
N VAL A 186 4.03 -1.09 -14.36
CA VAL A 186 2.96 -0.35 -13.69
C VAL A 186 1.69 -1.21 -13.65
N THR A 187 1.14 -1.37 -12.46
CA THR A 187 -0.14 -2.04 -12.21
C THR A 187 -1.09 -1.03 -11.58
N VAL A 188 -2.28 -0.89 -12.12
CA VAL A 188 -3.32 0.03 -11.61
C VAL A 188 -4.48 -0.77 -11.06
N VAL A 189 -4.83 -0.52 -9.80
CA VAL A 189 -5.89 -1.22 -9.07
C VAL A 189 -6.97 -0.22 -8.65
N ASN A 190 -8.23 -0.54 -8.97
CA ASN A 190 -9.36 0.32 -8.63
C ASN A 190 -9.78 0.11 -7.16
N VAL A 191 -9.02 0.69 -6.23
CA VAL A 191 -9.27 0.54 -4.80
C VAL A 191 -8.69 1.72 -4.02
N GLY A 192 -9.35 2.11 -2.94
CA GLY A 192 -8.84 2.99 -1.90
C GLY A 192 -8.47 2.22 -0.64
N LEU A 193 -7.60 2.78 0.19
CA LEU A 193 -7.20 2.17 1.46
C LEU A 193 -7.97 2.82 2.62
N GLY A 194 -8.37 2.01 3.60
CA GLY A 194 -9.05 2.48 4.81
C GLY A 194 -8.98 1.47 5.95
N ILE A 195 -9.85 1.66 6.96
CA ILE A 195 -9.91 0.79 8.16
C ILE A 195 -10.63 -0.55 7.88
N LYS A 196 -11.53 -0.61 6.90
CA LYS A 196 -12.34 -1.79 6.62
C LYS A 196 -12.68 -1.89 5.14
N ASN A 197 -13.14 -3.06 4.74
CA ASN A 197 -13.72 -3.24 3.41
C ASN A 197 -15.10 -2.58 3.40
N GLU A 198 -15.31 -1.62 2.50
CA GLU A 198 -16.57 -0.91 2.34
C GLU A 198 -16.71 -0.31 0.95
N VAL A 199 -17.96 0.02 0.58
CA VAL A 199 -18.25 0.85 -0.59
C VAL A 199 -18.91 2.12 -0.08
N VAL A 200 -18.31 3.27 -0.39
CA VAL A 200 -18.82 4.58 0.02
C VAL A 200 -19.31 5.34 -1.19
N MET A 201 -20.51 5.91 -1.10
CA MET A 201 -21.07 6.73 -2.16
C MET A 201 -20.67 8.19 -1.94
N VAL A 202 -19.94 8.77 -2.88
CA VAL A 202 -19.40 10.14 -2.81
C VAL A 202 -19.91 11.03 -3.95
N ASN A 203 -19.81 12.34 -3.75
CA ASN A 203 -19.89 13.31 -4.82
C ASN A 203 -18.49 13.55 -5.39
N ILE A 204 -18.41 13.82 -6.70
CA ILE A 204 -17.16 14.28 -7.31
C ILE A 204 -16.90 15.71 -6.86
N GLU A 205 -15.76 15.96 -6.24
CA GLU A 205 -15.40 17.27 -5.67
C GLU A 205 -14.06 17.79 -6.19
N GLY A 206 -13.95 19.12 -6.23
CA GLY A 206 -12.77 19.81 -6.75
C GLY A 206 -12.68 19.78 -8.28
N ASN A 207 -11.69 20.49 -8.82
CA ASN A 207 -11.42 20.45 -10.25
C ASN A 207 -10.81 19.10 -10.61
N ASN A 208 -11.46 18.36 -11.50
CA ASN A 208 -11.03 17.00 -11.87
C ASN A 208 -10.97 16.06 -10.67
N ALA A 209 -12.03 16.00 -9.87
CA ALA A 209 -12.19 15.09 -8.74
C ALA A 209 -11.07 15.17 -7.67
N CYS A 210 -10.20 16.18 -7.72
CA CYS A 210 -8.98 16.27 -6.93
C CYS A 210 -9.23 16.51 -5.43
N ALA A 211 -10.47 16.73 -5.01
CA ALA A 211 -10.84 16.85 -3.61
C ALA A 211 -11.88 15.78 -3.20
N THR A 212 -12.10 14.77 -4.04
CA THR A 212 -13.11 13.73 -3.80
C THR A 212 -12.68 12.87 -2.64
N SER A 213 -13.48 12.85 -1.57
CA SER A 213 -13.16 12.18 -0.33
C SER A 213 -14.36 11.39 0.19
N LYS A 214 -14.10 10.24 0.85
CA LYS A 214 -15.12 9.54 1.65
C LYS A 214 -15.59 10.36 2.86
N PHE A 215 -14.85 11.40 3.24
CA PHE A 215 -15.16 12.30 4.34
C PHE A 215 -15.97 13.53 3.89
N SER A 216 -16.31 13.62 2.60
CA SER A 216 -17.09 14.73 2.02
C SER A 216 -18.57 14.36 1.87
N GLY A 217 -19.38 14.68 2.90
CA GLY A 217 -20.85 14.76 2.81
C GLY A 217 -21.63 13.46 2.52
N ALA A 218 -22.94 13.50 2.75
CA ALA A 218 -23.86 12.39 2.46
C ALA A 218 -24.59 12.60 1.12
N ASN A 219 -25.15 11.51 0.56
CA ASN A 219 -25.95 11.46 -0.69
C ASN A 219 -25.16 11.47 -2.01
N GLY A 220 -23.94 10.90 -2.02
CA GLY A 220 -23.17 10.69 -3.23
C GLY A 220 -23.79 9.70 -4.23
N LYS A 221 -23.34 9.76 -5.49
CA LYS A 221 -23.77 8.84 -6.58
C LYS A 221 -22.62 8.01 -7.16
N THR A 222 -21.38 8.34 -6.81
CA THR A 222 -20.20 7.66 -7.33
C THR A 222 -19.67 6.69 -6.26
N PRO A 223 -19.51 5.41 -6.57
CA PRO A 223 -18.95 4.45 -5.62
C PRO A 223 -17.42 4.62 -5.50
N LEU A 224 -16.92 4.61 -4.27
CA LEU A 224 -15.52 4.34 -3.95
C LEU A 224 -15.41 2.95 -3.34
N TYR A 225 -14.58 2.10 -3.93
CA TYR A 225 -14.27 0.78 -3.39
C TYR A 225 -13.09 0.91 -2.42
N ILE A 226 -13.33 0.65 -1.14
CA ILE A 226 -12.32 0.78 -0.08
C ILE A 226 -12.04 -0.58 0.51
N THR A 227 -10.76 -0.86 0.76
CA THR A 227 -10.30 -2.08 1.42
C THR A 227 -9.51 -1.76 2.68
N ASN A 228 -9.52 -2.67 3.64
CA ASN A 228 -8.63 -2.59 4.80
C ASN A 228 -7.17 -2.55 4.33
N ALA A 229 -6.42 -1.54 4.76
CA ALA A 229 -5.05 -1.31 4.28
C ALA A 229 -4.10 -2.48 4.59
N THR A 230 -4.16 -3.02 5.80
CA THR A 230 -3.33 -4.18 6.20
C THR A 230 -3.71 -5.42 5.40
N GLU A 231 -5.00 -5.72 5.27
CA GLU A 231 -5.48 -6.87 4.51
C GLU A 231 -5.05 -6.79 3.04
N PHE A 232 -5.14 -5.62 2.43
CA PHE A 232 -4.74 -5.40 1.04
C PHE A 232 -3.24 -5.59 0.84
N LEU A 233 -2.40 -4.96 1.68
CA LEU A 233 -0.95 -5.11 1.60
C LEU A 233 -0.52 -6.57 1.85
N MET A 234 -1.18 -7.26 2.79
CA MET A 234 -0.98 -8.70 3.00
C MET A 234 -1.35 -9.54 1.77
N LYS A 235 -2.49 -9.25 1.13
CA LYS A 235 -2.92 -9.92 -0.11
C LYS A 235 -1.97 -9.65 -1.27
N LEU A 236 -1.34 -8.48 -1.31
CA LEU A 236 -0.27 -8.17 -2.27
C LEU A 236 1.04 -8.94 -1.98
N GLY A 237 1.18 -9.55 -0.80
CA GLY A 237 2.37 -10.29 -0.38
C GLY A 237 3.38 -9.48 0.43
N VAL A 238 3.03 -8.25 0.87
CA VAL A 238 3.89 -7.48 1.77
C VAL A 238 4.08 -8.26 3.07
N GLY A 239 5.34 -8.40 3.49
CA GLY A 239 5.75 -9.37 4.50
C GLY A 239 6.60 -10.51 3.94
N LEU A 240 6.41 -10.86 2.66
CA LEU A 240 7.33 -11.71 1.89
C LEU A 240 8.39 -10.88 1.15
N PHE A 241 8.06 -9.64 0.85
CA PHE A 241 8.98 -8.63 0.34
C PHE A 241 8.78 -7.31 1.09
N ASN A 242 9.76 -6.43 0.94
CA ASN A 242 9.69 -5.07 1.47
C ASN A 242 9.17 -4.11 0.40
N VAL A 243 8.34 -3.16 0.79
CA VAL A 243 7.94 -2.01 -0.03
C VAL A 243 9.00 -0.92 0.13
N ASP A 244 9.60 -0.47 -0.97
CA ASP A 244 10.64 0.57 -0.93
C ASP A 244 10.05 1.96 -0.70
N LEU A 245 8.85 2.24 -1.22
CA LEU A 245 8.10 3.44 -0.87
C LEU A 245 6.59 3.15 -0.87
N LEU A 246 5.93 3.48 0.23
CA LEU A 246 4.49 3.70 0.28
C LEU A 246 4.24 5.21 0.26
N THR A 247 3.67 5.74 -0.82
CA THR A 247 3.30 7.16 -0.93
C THR A 247 1.79 7.32 -0.90
N MET A 248 1.28 8.31 -0.17
CA MET A 248 -0.16 8.53 0.02
C MET A 248 -0.53 9.99 -0.20
N ASN A 249 -1.46 10.22 -1.11
CA ASN A 249 -2.07 11.53 -1.36
C ASN A 249 -3.52 11.29 -1.81
N CYS A 250 -4.40 11.00 -0.85
CA CYS A 250 -5.70 10.39 -1.12
C CYS A 250 -6.86 11.02 -0.35
N GLU A 251 -6.85 12.35 -0.24
CA GLU A 251 -7.97 13.14 0.28
C GLU A 251 -8.53 12.61 1.62
N GLY A 252 -7.64 12.33 2.57
CA GLY A 252 -7.95 11.91 3.93
C GLY A 252 -7.76 10.42 4.20
N CYS A 253 -7.64 9.57 3.17
CA CYS A 253 -7.43 8.14 3.37
C CYS A 253 -6.11 7.83 4.08
N GLU A 254 -5.12 8.74 4.04
CA GLU A 254 -3.81 8.57 4.66
C GLU A 254 -3.92 8.33 6.17
N PHE A 255 -4.90 8.94 6.85
CA PHE A 255 -5.09 8.76 8.28
C PHE A 255 -5.52 7.33 8.60
N GLU A 256 -6.56 6.85 7.93
CA GLU A 256 -7.08 5.50 8.13
C GLU A 256 -6.11 4.41 7.68
N ALA A 257 -5.44 4.60 6.54
CA ALA A 257 -4.45 3.67 6.04
C ALA A 257 -3.24 3.56 6.98
N LEU A 258 -2.67 4.70 7.41
CA LEU A 258 -1.53 4.71 8.33
C LEU A 258 -1.88 4.12 9.68
N GLU A 259 -3.02 4.48 10.28
CA GLU A 259 -3.45 3.92 11.57
C GLU A 259 -3.61 2.41 11.50
N THR A 260 -4.20 1.91 10.41
CA THR A 260 -4.40 0.48 10.18
C THR A 260 -3.06 -0.25 10.04
N ILE A 261 -2.12 0.29 9.26
CA ILE A 261 -0.78 -0.28 9.07
C ILE A 261 0.03 -0.24 10.38
N LEU A 262 0.05 0.91 11.06
CA LEU A 262 0.78 1.13 12.32
C LEU A 262 0.30 0.25 13.46
N SER A 263 -0.97 -0.17 13.42
CA SER A 263 -1.57 -1.12 14.36
C SER A 263 -1.01 -2.53 14.24
N THR A 264 -0.14 -2.80 13.26
CA THR A 264 0.46 -4.13 13.03
C THR A 264 1.95 -4.03 12.77
N ASN A 265 2.67 -5.15 12.92
CA ASN A 265 4.09 -5.24 12.55
C ASN A 265 4.33 -5.24 11.03
N LEU A 266 3.29 -5.11 10.20
CA LEU A 266 3.39 -4.88 8.75
C LEU A 266 4.22 -3.63 8.41
N ILE A 267 4.13 -2.60 9.26
CA ILE A 267 4.92 -1.36 9.15
C ILE A 267 6.43 -1.63 8.99
N ASN A 268 6.94 -2.72 9.55
CA ASN A 268 8.36 -3.06 9.48
C ASN A 268 8.79 -3.49 8.08
N TYR A 269 7.86 -3.83 7.19
CA TYR A 269 8.14 -4.21 5.80
C TYR A 269 8.05 -3.02 4.82
N ILE A 270 7.79 -1.82 5.32
CA ILE A 270 7.75 -0.60 4.53
C ILE A 270 9.02 0.18 4.85
N LYS A 271 9.91 0.34 3.89
CA LYS A 271 11.22 0.99 4.11
C LYS A 271 11.09 2.50 4.21
N ASN A 272 10.21 3.08 3.38
CA ASN A 272 9.96 4.51 3.36
C ASN A 272 8.46 4.76 3.22
N ILE A 273 7.99 5.79 3.91
CA ILE A 273 6.62 6.26 3.87
C ILE A 273 6.64 7.72 3.50
N GLN A 274 5.81 8.12 2.55
CA GLN A 274 5.56 9.50 2.19
C GLN A 274 4.07 9.74 2.26
N PHE A 275 3.64 10.88 2.81
CA PHE A 275 2.23 11.22 2.78
C PHE A 275 2.00 12.73 2.78
N ALA A 276 0.95 13.12 2.08
CA ALA A 276 0.31 14.43 2.18
C ALA A 276 -0.88 14.33 3.15
N THR A 277 -1.19 15.40 3.88
CA THR A 277 -2.27 15.38 4.88
C THR A 277 -3.39 16.35 4.57
N HIS A 278 -4.62 15.85 4.56
CA HIS A 278 -5.85 16.60 4.26
C HIS A 278 -6.60 16.96 5.55
N SER A 279 -5.91 17.66 6.45
CA SER A 279 -6.39 17.94 7.82
C SER A 279 -7.60 18.88 7.93
N THR A 280 -8.08 19.45 6.83
CA THR A 280 -9.18 20.43 6.78
C THR A 280 -10.49 19.83 6.25
N LEU A 281 -10.55 18.52 6.03
CA LEU A 281 -11.77 17.84 5.58
C LEU A 281 -12.83 17.85 6.68
N LYS A 282 -14.03 18.36 6.37
CA LYS A 282 -15.10 18.61 7.36
C LYS A 282 -15.60 17.33 8.05
N GLY A 283 -15.67 16.21 7.35
CA GLY A 283 -16.13 14.93 7.90
C GLY A 283 -15.01 14.08 8.52
N LEU A 284 -13.78 14.60 8.57
CA LEU A 284 -12.66 13.89 9.17
C LEU A 284 -12.60 14.23 10.66
N GLU A 285 -12.79 13.23 11.52
CA GLU A 285 -12.75 13.42 12.96
C GLU A 285 -11.32 13.61 13.48
N ASN A 286 -11.13 14.61 14.34
CA ASN A 286 -9.88 14.94 15.03
C ASN A 286 -8.58 14.78 14.18
N PRO A 287 -8.49 15.41 13.00
CA PRO A 287 -7.36 15.19 12.09
C PRO A 287 -6.02 15.60 12.70
N LEU A 288 -5.98 16.66 13.51
CA LEU A 288 -4.76 17.13 14.14
C LEU A 288 -4.26 16.16 15.22
N GLY A 289 -5.16 15.63 16.05
CA GLY A 289 -4.82 14.63 17.05
C GLY A 289 -4.39 13.31 16.41
N ARG A 290 -5.08 12.86 15.37
CA ARG A 290 -4.72 11.66 14.59
C ARG A 290 -3.34 11.81 13.96
N TYR A 291 -3.08 12.95 13.32
CA TYR A 291 -1.76 13.28 12.78
C TYR A 291 -0.66 13.18 13.86
N CYS A 292 -0.84 13.87 14.99
CA CYS A 292 0.16 13.88 16.05
C CYS A 292 0.40 12.49 16.64
N LYS A 293 -0.64 11.65 16.76
CA LYS A 293 -0.49 10.25 17.18
C LYS A 293 0.26 9.42 16.14
N ILE A 294 -0.06 9.57 14.85
CA ILE A 294 0.63 8.89 13.74
C ILE A 294 2.13 9.22 13.76
N GLN A 295 2.51 10.48 14.00
CA GLN A 295 3.91 10.89 14.13
C GLN A 295 4.65 10.12 15.23
N GLU A 296 4.06 10.00 16.43
CA GLU A 296 4.70 9.25 17.53
C GLU A 296 4.79 7.75 17.21
N LEU A 297 3.75 7.17 16.60
CA LEU A 297 3.76 5.75 16.23
C LEU A 297 4.76 5.44 15.11
N LEU A 298 4.98 6.37 14.17
CA LEU A 298 6.02 6.26 13.14
C LEU A 298 7.42 6.34 13.75
N ARG A 299 7.65 7.23 14.72
CA ARG A 299 8.95 7.36 15.42
C ARG A 299 9.46 6.10 16.09
N ARG A 300 8.59 5.12 16.33
CA ARG A 300 8.98 3.82 16.89
C ARG A 300 9.74 2.93 15.90
N THR A 301 9.65 3.20 14.60
CA THR A 301 10.27 2.37 13.55
C THR A 301 10.93 3.18 12.43
N HIS A 302 10.60 4.47 12.32
CA HIS A 302 11.05 5.35 11.26
C HIS A 302 11.46 6.72 11.80
N LYS A 303 12.37 7.39 11.09
CA LYS A 303 12.75 8.78 11.30
C LYS A 303 12.33 9.63 10.10
N PRO A 304 11.96 10.90 10.31
CA PRO A 304 11.66 11.78 9.21
C PRO A 304 12.91 12.06 8.36
N THR A 305 12.75 12.08 7.04
CA THR A 305 13.81 12.48 6.09
C THR A 305 13.59 13.89 5.54
N TYR A 306 12.35 14.33 5.48
CA TYR A 306 11.97 15.74 5.38
C TYR A 306 10.55 15.92 5.95
N GLN A 307 10.25 17.10 6.50
CA GLN A 307 8.92 17.38 7.05
C GLN A 307 8.45 18.80 6.73
N TYR A 308 7.36 18.89 5.99
CA TYR A 308 6.48 20.04 5.93
C TYR A 308 5.21 19.64 6.67
N ARG A 309 5.26 19.69 8.00
CA ARG A 309 4.20 19.15 8.87
C ARG A 309 2.83 19.67 8.47
N PHE A 310 1.85 18.78 8.47
CA PHE A 310 0.48 19.02 8.01
C PHE A 310 0.33 19.37 6.51
N ILE A 311 1.37 19.22 5.70
CA ILE A 311 1.35 19.44 4.25
C ILE A 311 1.86 18.20 3.52
N TRP A 312 3.14 17.87 3.71
CA TRP A 312 3.81 16.75 3.04
C TRP A 312 5.08 16.35 3.78
N GLU A 313 5.29 15.06 3.97
CA GLU A 313 6.49 14.57 4.66
C GLU A 313 6.90 13.18 4.21
N SER A 314 8.15 12.82 4.53
CA SER A 314 8.66 11.48 4.30
C SER A 314 9.45 10.96 5.50
N TRP A 315 9.36 9.65 5.68
CA TRP A 315 9.88 8.87 6.79
C TRP A 315 10.62 7.67 6.25
N ARG A 316 11.74 7.32 6.88
CA ARG A 316 12.56 6.18 6.51
C ARG A 316 12.82 5.32 7.74
N ARG A 317 12.75 4.00 7.54
CA ARG A 317 12.97 3.01 8.59
C ARG A 317 14.34 3.22 9.23
N ASP A 318 14.39 3.16 10.55
CA ASP A 318 15.56 3.61 11.33
C ASP A 318 16.84 2.82 11.05
N ASP A 319 16.72 1.55 10.72
CA ASP A 319 17.81 0.65 10.36
C ASP A 319 18.41 0.92 8.97
N LEU A 320 17.82 1.83 8.20
CA LEU A 320 18.26 2.18 6.84
C LEU A 320 18.87 3.58 6.75
N LEU A 321 19.06 4.28 7.87
CA LEU A 321 19.58 5.65 7.94
C LEU A 321 21.03 5.73 8.38
#